data_AF-A0A7W1D2T8-F1
#
_entry.id   AF-A0A7W1D2T8-F1
#
_cell.length_a   1.000
_cell.length_b   1.000
_cell.length_c   1.000
_cell.angle_alpha   90.00
_cell.angle_beta   90.00
_cell.angle_gamma   90.00
#
_symmetry.space_group_name_H-M   'P 1'
#
loop_
_entity.id
_entity.type
_entity.pdbx_description
1 polymer ?
#
loop_
_entity_poly.entity_id
_entity_poly.type
_entity_poly.pdbx_seq_one_letter_code
_entity_poly.pdbx_strand_id
1 'polypeptide(L)'
;MPSFFRKVLAGILGLTLTIGLFACTDSGQPSSADASPSSDKGRSNASDDSSPSVDSTGLSELPKGDDPVDLNPADFTTEIVNPYWPLVPGTRWTYREIDGEGKKLKVVVIVTEKTKKIANGITARVVRDTVTKNGELIEDTF
;
A
#
# COMPACT_ATOMS: atom_id res chain seq x y z
N MET A 1 11.13 -23.48 -32.50
CA MET A 1 10.31 -22.89 -31.42
C MET A 1 11.06 -21.69 -30.86
N PRO A 2 10.78 -20.48 -31.35
CA PRO A 2 11.58 -19.33 -30.98
C PRO A 2 11.11 -18.73 -29.66
N SER A 3 12.12 -18.44 -28.85
CA SER A 3 12.18 -17.45 -27.79
C SER A 3 11.35 -16.19 -28.04
N PHE A 4 10.47 -15.85 -27.10
CA PHE A 4 10.04 -14.46 -26.86
C PHE A 4 10.04 -14.18 -25.36
N PHE A 5 11.24 -14.10 -24.80
CA PHE A 5 11.47 -13.42 -23.53
C PHE A 5 12.16 -12.11 -23.87
N ARG A 6 11.42 -10.98 -23.81
CA ARG A 6 11.91 -9.62 -23.48
C ARG A 6 10.80 -8.58 -23.68
N LYS A 7 10.42 -7.98 -22.54
CA LYS A 7 9.94 -6.60 -22.32
C LYS A 7 8.56 -6.20 -22.88
N VAL A 8 7.57 -6.15 -22.00
CA VAL A 8 6.68 -4.99 -21.80
C VAL A 8 6.38 -4.95 -20.28
N LEU A 9 7.22 -4.25 -19.52
CA LEU A 9 6.86 -3.00 -18.84
C LEU A 9 5.45 -3.04 -18.24
N ALA A 10 5.42 -3.16 -16.91
CA ALA A 10 4.26 -2.89 -16.08
C ALA A 10 3.59 -1.59 -16.54
N GLY A 11 2.37 -1.70 -17.07
CA GLY A 11 1.47 -0.58 -17.19
C GLY A 11 0.97 -0.22 -15.80
N ILE A 12 1.77 0.53 -15.05
CA ILE A 12 1.26 1.34 -13.95
C ILE A 12 0.39 2.40 -14.63
N LEU A 13 -0.90 2.13 -14.75
CA LEU A 13 -1.85 3.19 -15.09
C LEU A 13 -2.06 4.02 -13.82
N GLY A 14 -1.17 5.01 -13.69
CA GLY A 14 -1.26 6.05 -12.69
C GLY A 14 -2.63 6.74 -12.79
N LEU A 15 -3.42 6.56 -11.73
CA LEU A 15 -4.60 7.35 -11.47
C LEU A 15 -4.15 8.77 -11.09
N THR A 16 -3.94 9.64 -12.08
CA THR A 16 -3.81 11.07 -11.83
C THR A 16 -5.18 11.63 -11.47
N LEU A 17 -5.43 11.74 -10.16
CA LEU A 17 -6.56 12.49 -9.60
C LEU A 17 -6.32 13.98 -9.85
N THR A 18 -6.86 14.52 -10.95
CA THR A 18 -6.90 15.97 -11.17
C THR A 18 -7.94 16.56 -10.22
N ILE A 19 -7.48 17.13 -9.12
CA ILE A 19 -8.29 18.00 -8.27
C ILE A 19 -8.61 19.26 -9.08
N GLY A 20 -9.89 19.39 -9.45
CA GLY A 20 -10.40 20.57 -10.14
C GLY A 20 -10.23 21.82 -9.27
N LEU A 21 -9.47 22.78 -9.78
CA LEU A 21 -9.33 24.11 -9.21
C LEU A 21 -10.65 24.87 -9.42
N PHE A 22 -11.51 24.90 -8.41
CA PHE A 22 -12.63 25.83 -8.39
C PHE A 22 -12.08 27.25 -8.18
N ALA A 23 -12.01 28.01 -9.27
CA ALA A 23 -11.80 29.45 -9.22
C ALA A 23 -13.07 30.09 -8.65
N CYS A 24 -13.04 30.46 -7.36
CA CYS A 24 -14.01 31.41 -6.83
C CYS A 24 -13.63 32.80 -7.34
N THR A 25 -14.49 33.35 -8.19
CA THR A 25 -14.45 34.75 -8.62
C THR A 25 -14.80 35.63 -7.41
N ASP A 26 -13.84 36.44 -6.96
CA ASP A 26 -14.03 37.43 -5.90
C ASP A 26 -14.28 38.80 -6.54
N SER A 27 -15.49 39.31 -6.33
CA SER A 27 -15.94 40.61 -6.80
C SER A 27 -16.12 41.54 -5.60
N GLY A 28 -15.16 42.44 -5.37
CA GLY A 28 -15.35 43.81 -4.82
C GLY A 28 -15.89 44.02 -3.38
N GLN A 29 -14.99 44.37 -2.44
CA GLN A 29 -14.82 45.64 -1.66
C GLN A 29 -16.06 46.44 -1.15
N PRO A 30 -15.99 47.34 -0.11
CA PRO A 30 -15.33 47.37 1.23
C PRO A 30 -16.31 47.71 2.41
N SER A 31 -15.85 47.67 3.68
CA SER A 31 -15.97 48.81 4.66
C SER A 31 -15.55 48.45 6.10
N SER A 32 -14.54 49.16 6.60
CA SER A 32 -14.31 49.70 7.97
C SER A 32 -14.98 49.09 9.22
N ALA A 33 -14.18 48.78 10.26
CA ALA A 33 -14.19 49.52 11.55
C ALA A 33 -13.11 49.00 12.52
N ASP A 34 -12.55 49.94 13.28
CA ASP A 34 -11.53 49.84 14.33
C ASP A 34 -11.87 48.95 15.53
N ALA A 35 -10.83 48.44 16.21
CA ALA A 35 -10.47 48.77 17.60
C ALA A 35 -9.66 47.65 18.30
N SER A 36 -8.46 47.98 18.78
CA SER A 36 -7.76 47.31 19.90
C SER A 36 -8.33 47.83 21.25
N PRO A 37 -7.88 47.46 22.48
CA PRO A 37 -6.71 46.65 22.88
C PRO A 37 -6.88 45.77 24.17
N SER A 38 -5.73 45.35 24.71
CA SER A 38 -5.38 44.97 26.10
C SER A 38 -5.13 43.45 26.32
N SER A 39 -3.88 43.04 26.55
CA SER A 39 -3.08 43.06 27.78
C SER A 39 -3.33 41.81 28.64
N ASP A 40 -2.36 40.87 28.69
CA ASP A 40 -1.93 40.36 29.99
C ASP A 40 -0.47 39.90 29.98
N LYS A 41 0.22 40.24 31.06
CA LYS A 41 1.61 40.00 31.40
C LYS A 41 1.61 39.00 32.56
N GLY A 42 2.39 37.94 32.44
CA GLY A 42 2.75 37.07 33.57
C GLY A 42 2.88 35.63 33.09
N ARG A 43 3.84 34.82 33.53
CA ARG A 43 4.72 34.93 34.69
C ARG A 43 5.80 33.87 34.47
N SER A 44 7.06 34.22 34.71
CA SER A 44 8.14 33.25 34.82
C SER A 44 7.84 32.27 35.94
N ASN A 45 7.95 30.97 35.67
CA ASN A 45 8.31 29.99 36.69
C ASN A 45 9.35 29.06 36.08
N ALA A 46 10.58 29.22 36.60
CA ALA A 46 11.60 28.20 36.54
C ALA A 46 11.10 27.01 37.38
N SER A 47 10.96 25.88 36.73
CA SER A 47 10.91 24.58 37.39
C SER A 47 12.14 23.84 36.90
N ASP A 48 13.10 23.64 37.82
CA ASP A 48 14.07 22.56 37.72
C ASP A 48 13.27 21.26 37.59
N ASP A 49 13.02 20.84 36.36
CA ASP A 49 12.61 19.48 36.06
C ASP A 49 13.85 18.75 35.57
N SER A 50 14.60 18.20 36.53
CA SER A 50 15.50 17.09 36.24
C SER A 50 14.65 15.87 35.89
N SER A 51 14.04 15.93 34.70
CA SER A 51 13.46 14.75 34.07
C SER A 51 14.59 13.74 33.90
N PRO A 52 14.45 12.50 34.41
CA PRO A 52 15.40 11.45 34.09
C PRO A 52 15.37 11.32 32.57
N SER A 53 16.53 11.53 31.93
CA SER A 53 16.72 11.18 30.54
C SER A 53 16.46 9.68 30.45
N VAL A 54 15.27 9.34 29.97
CA VAL A 54 14.91 7.96 29.66
C VAL A 54 15.87 7.57 28.55
N ASP A 55 16.90 6.82 28.94
CA ASP A 55 17.87 6.24 28.05
C ASP A 55 17.08 5.47 26.98
N SER A 56 16.95 6.08 25.80
CA SER A 56 16.26 5.51 24.64
C SER A 56 17.17 4.50 23.94
N THR A 57 17.87 3.68 24.73
CA THR A 57 18.69 2.58 24.27
C THR A 57 17.78 1.49 23.70
N GLY A 58 17.56 1.56 22.39
CA GLY A 58 17.31 0.37 21.59
C GLY A 58 16.01 0.30 20.81
N LEU A 59 15.33 1.40 20.52
CA LEU A 59 14.39 1.40 19.38
C LEU A 59 15.20 1.69 18.12
N SER A 60 15.78 0.63 17.54
CA SER A 60 16.31 0.70 16.18
C SER A 60 15.21 1.21 15.25
N GLU A 61 15.49 2.32 14.58
CA GLU A 61 14.58 2.91 13.60
C GLU A 61 14.20 1.85 12.55
N LEU A 62 12.92 1.82 12.16
CA LEU A 62 12.48 0.88 11.13
C LEU A 62 13.21 1.17 9.81
N PRO A 63 13.60 0.13 9.05
CA PRO A 63 14.21 0.30 7.73
C PRO A 63 13.28 1.08 6.80
N LYS A 64 13.84 1.92 5.92
CA LYS A 64 13.10 2.76 4.97
C LYS A 64 13.50 2.45 3.52
N GLY A 65 12.54 2.46 2.60
CA GLY A 65 12.82 2.31 1.18
C GLY A 65 13.49 0.98 0.85
N ASP A 66 14.70 1.05 0.29
CA ASP A 66 15.55 -0.08 -0.09
C ASP A 66 16.64 -0.42 0.95
N ASP A 67 16.53 0.13 2.17
CA ASP A 67 17.42 -0.22 3.27
C ASP A 67 17.49 -1.75 3.43
N PRO A 68 18.70 -2.32 3.54
CA PRO A 68 18.86 -3.76 3.63
C PRO A 68 18.24 -4.29 4.93
N VAL A 69 17.51 -5.40 4.81
CA VAL A 69 16.96 -6.15 5.94
C VAL A 69 17.46 -7.58 5.86
N ASP A 70 17.95 -8.09 6.97
CA ASP A 70 18.27 -9.51 7.09
C ASP A 70 16.99 -10.30 7.42
N LEU A 71 16.61 -11.20 6.52
CA LEU A 71 15.43 -12.05 6.68
C LEU A 71 15.90 -13.48 6.87
N ASN A 72 15.66 -14.04 8.06
CA ASN A 72 15.91 -15.44 8.31
C ASN A 72 14.80 -16.30 7.68
N PRO A 73 15.09 -17.16 6.70
CA PRO A 73 14.06 -17.97 6.05
C PRO A 73 13.31 -18.93 6.99
N ALA A 74 13.90 -19.29 8.13
CA ALA A 74 13.28 -20.18 9.11
C ALA A 74 12.12 -19.51 9.89
N ASP A 75 12.02 -18.18 9.87
CA ASP A 75 10.96 -17.44 10.56
C ASP A 75 9.67 -17.34 9.72
N PHE A 76 9.67 -17.89 8.50
CA PHE A 76 8.54 -17.86 7.57
C PHE A 76 7.84 -19.23 7.50
N THR A 77 6.51 -19.21 7.38
CA THR A 77 5.68 -20.41 7.24
C THR A 77 4.78 -20.34 6.00
N THR A 78 4.42 -21.51 5.48
CA THR A 78 3.39 -21.64 4.43
C THR A 78 1.99 -21.88 4.99
N GLU A 79 1.84 -21.94 6.32
CA GLU A 79 0.55 -21.98 7.00
C GLU A 79 0.03 -20.56 7.26
N ILE A 80 -0.76 -20.05 6.31
CA ILE A 80 -1.19 -18.65 6.30
C ILE A 80 -2.61 -18.55 6.88
N VAL A 81 -2.69 -18.24 8.17
CA VAL A 81 -3.92 -18.28 8.99
C VAL A 81 -4.44 -16.89 9.38
N ASN A 82 -4.21 -15.87 8.55
CA ASN A 82 -4.75 -14.53 8.82
C ASN A 82 -6.30 -14.59 8.93
N PRO A 83 -6.91 -14.11 10.04
CA PRO A 83 -8.35 -14.25 10.28
C PRO A 83 -9.24 -13.59 9.22
N TYR A 84 -8.72 -12.58 8.53
CA TYR A 84 -9.45 -11.88 7.46
C TYR A 84 -9.15 -12.46 6.07
N TRP A 85 -8.02 -13.16 5.91
CA TRP A 85 -7.58 -13.68 4.63
C TRP A 85 -6.72 -14.95 4.75
N PRO A 86 -7.31 -16.08 5.12
CA PRO A 86 -6.57 -17.33 5.25
C PRO A 86 -6.27 -17.93 3.87
N LEU A 87 -5.01 -18.30 3.61
CA LEU A 87 -4.61 -18.95 2.35
C LEU A 87 -4.55 -20.47 2.52
N VAL A 88 -5.71 -21.05 2.84
CA VAL A 88 -5.88 -22.50 2.91
C VAL A 88 -5.77 -23.08 1.48
N PRO A 89 -4.94 -24.12 1.24
CA PRO A 89 -4.88 -24.77 -0.05
C PRO A 89 -6.27 -25.18 -0.56
N GLY A 90 -6.50 -25.01 -1.86
CA GLY A 90 -7.79 -25.32 -2.50
C GLY A 90 -8.83 -24.20 -2.40
N THR A 91 -8.63 -23.19 -1.55
CA THR A 91 -9.50 -22.00 -1.53
C THR A 91 -9.52 -21.33 -2.89
N ARG A 92 -10.73 -20.96 -3.33
CA ARG A 92 -10.98 -20.35 -4.63
C ARG A 92 -11.92 -19.16 -4.49
N TRP A 93 -11.52 -18.05 -5.10
CA TRP A 93 -12.40 -16.89 -5.31
C TRP A 93 -12.66 -16.69 -6.80
N THR A 94 -13.83 -16.16 -7.13
CA THR A 94 -14.16 -15.79 -8.50
C THR A 94 -14.87 -14.44 -8.51
N TYR A 95 -14.22 -13.45 -9.09
CA TYR A 95 -14.73 -12.09 -9.21
C TYR A 95 -15.22 -11.83 -10.62
N ARG A 96 -16.20 -10.93 -10.74
CA ARG A 96 -16.70 -10.43 -12.03
C ARG A 96 -16.60 -8.92 -12.02
N GLU A 97 -16.04 -8.38 -13.08
CA GLU A 97 -15.80 -6.96 -13.23
C GLU A 97 -16.24 -6.49 -14.61
N ILE A 98 -16.40 -5.17 -14.73
CA ILE A 98 -16.61 -4.47 -15.99
C ILE A 98 -15.51 -3.41 -16.08
N ASP A 99 -14.70 -3.44 -17.15
CA ASP A 99 -13.66 -2.43 -17.33
C ASP A 99 -14.23 -1.09 -17.83
N GLY A 100 -13.36 -0.08 -17.97
CA GLY A 100 -13.73 1.24 -18.47
C GLY A 100 -14.28 1.26 -19.90
N GLU A 101 -14.14 0.15 -20.65
CA GLU A 101 -14.67 -0.03 -22.01
C GLU A 101 -15.96 -0.85 -22.01
N GLY A 102 -16.49 -1.24 -20.85
CA GLY A 102 -17.72 -2.02 -20.73
C GLY A 102 -17.53 -3.53 -20.95
N LYS A 103 -16.30 -4.03 -21.06
CA LYS A 103 -16.01 -5.45 -21.31
C LYS A 103 -16.04 -6.23 -19.99
N LYS A 104 -16.53 -7.47 -20.05
CA LYS A 104 -16.67 -8.34 -18.87
C LYS A 104 -15.36 -9.03 -18.57
N LEU A 105 -14.90 -8.93 -17.32
CA LEU A 105 -13.78 -9.70 -16.80
C LEU A 105 -14.26 -10.76 -15.81
N LYS A 106 -13.55 -11.89 -15.79
CA LYS A 106 -13.66 -12.91 -14.77
C LYS A 106 -12.27 -13.15 -14.20
N VAL A 107 -12.11 -12.86 -12.92
CA VAL A 107 -10.87 -13.11 -12.17
C VAL A 107 -11.08 -14.37 -11.34
N VAL A 108 -10.13 -15.30 -11.40
CA VAL A 108 -10.14 -16.54 -10.61
C VAL A 108 -8.84 -16.62 -9.84
N VAL A 109 -8.95 -16.54 -8.52
CA VAL A 109 -7.80 -16.69 -7.61
C VAL A 109 -7.90 -18.05 -6.95
N ILE A 110 -6.82 -18.83 -7.01
CA ILE A 110 -6.73 -20.16 -6.41
C ILE A 110 -5.48 -20.25 -5.54
N VAL A 111 -5.67 -20.57 -4.26
CA VAL A 111 -4.57 -20.98 -3.40
C VAL A 111 -4.22 -22.43 -3.74
N THR A 112 -3.01 -22.67 -4.20
CA THR A 112 -2.59 -24.02 -4.63
C THR A 112 -1.97 -24.81 -3.48
N GLU A 113 -1.73 -26.11 -3.68
CA GLU A 113 -0.88 -26.91 -2.78
C GLU A 113 0.62 -26.65 -2.99
N LYS A 114 0.99 -25.94 -4.07
CA LYS A 114 2.37 -25.77 -4.46
C LYS A 114 3.05 -24.71 -3.62
N THR A 115 4.32 -24.92 -3.35
CA THR A 115 5.22 -23.94 -2.76
C THR A 115 6.42 -23.72 -3.69
N LYS A 116 7.07 -22.56 -3.56
CA LYS A 116 8.28 -22.21 -4.31
C LYS A 116 9.28 -21.57 -3.36
N LYS A 117 10.55 -21.96 -3.48
CA LYS A 117 11.66 -21.24 -2.86
C LYS A 117 11.99 -20.02 -3.71
N ILE A 118 11.90 -18.82 -3.13
CA ILE A 118 12.24 -17.56 -3.81
C ILE A 118 13.71 -17.20 -3.62
N ALA A 119 14.20 -16.18 -4.33
CA ALA A 119 15.64 -15.88 -4.47
C ALA A 119 16.36 -15.64 -3.14
N ASN A 120 15.68 -15.10 -2.12
CA ASN A 120 16.23 -14.87 -0.78
C ASN A 120 16.14 -16.10 0.14
N GLY A 121 15.73 -17.26 -0.38
CA GLY A 121 15.71 -18.53 0.34
C GLY A 121 14.39 -18.87 1.05
N ILE A 122 13.43 -17.93 1.12
CA ILE A 122 12.12 -18.17 1.74
C ILE A 122 11.30 -19.14 0.88
N THR A 123 10.60 -20.07 1.51
CA THR A 123 9.61 -20.92 0.84
C THR A 123 8.23 -20.29 0.96
N ALA A 124 7.63 -19.92 -0.16
CA ALA A 124 6.33 -19.25 -0.23
C ALA A 124 5.25 -20.14 -0.84
N ARG A 125 4.00 -19.92 -0.41
CA ARG A 125 2.81 -20.55 -1.01
C ARG A 125 2.50 -19.93 -2.38
N VAL A 126 2.26 -20.77 -3.38
CA VAL A 126 1.81 -20.30 -4.71
C VAL A 126 0.31 -20.05 -4.71
N VAL A 127 -0.05 -18.82 -5.08
CA VAL A 127 -1.42 -18.41 -5.41
C VAL A 127 -1.45 -18.14 -6.91
N ARG A 128 -2.39 -18.76 -7.62
CA ARG A 128 -2.59 -18.53 -9.05
C ARG A 128 -3.70 -17.51 -9.25
N ASP A 129 -3.40 -16.44 -9.97
CA ASP A 129 -4.37 -15.49 -10.47
C ASP A 129 -4.58 -15.72 -11.97
N THR A 130 -5.83 -15.68 -12.42
CA THR A 130 -6.21 -15.93 -13.80
C THR A 130 -7.33 -14.99 -14.18
N VAL A 131 -7.07 -14.14 -15.18
CA VAL A 131 -8.05 -13.16 -15.66
C VAL A 131 -8.45 -13.51 -17.08
N THR A 132 -9.76 -13.61 -17.31
CA THR A 132 -10.32 -13.69 -18.65
C THR A 132 -11.18 -12.48 -18.98
N LYS A 133 -11.08 -11.99 -20.21
CA LYS A 133 -11.84 -10.86 -20.75
C LYS A 133 -12.66 -11.35 -21.93
N ASN A 134 -13.99 -11.28 -21.82
CA ASN A 134 -14.91 -11.90 -22.79
C ASN A 134 -14.60 -13.38 -23.10
N GLY A 135 -14.05 -14.11 -22.14
CA GLY A 135 -13.66 -15.52 -22.28
C GLY A 135 -12.23 -15.76 -22.77
N GLU A 136 -11.53 -14.74 -23.25
CA GLU A 136 -10.13 -14.82 -23.64
C GLU A 136 -9.20 -14.65 -22.44
N LEU A 137 -8.16 -15.47 -22.33
CA LEU A 137 -7.14 -15.35 -21.28
C LEU A 137 -6.27 -14.12 -21.50
N ILE A 138 -6.26 -13.20 -20.54
CA ILE A 138 -5.43 -11.98 -20.59
C ILE A 138 -4.37 -11.93 -19.50
N GLU A 139 -4.51 -12.74 -18.45
CA GLU A 139 -3.51 -12.89 -17.39
C GLU A 139 -3.49 -14.32 -16.84
N ASP A 140 -2.29 -14.84 -16.58
CA ASP A 140 -2.04 -16.10 -15.87
C ASP A 140 -0.75 -16.00 -15.05
N THR A 141 -0.87 -15.67 -13.75
CA THR A 141 0.26 -15.33 -12.86
C THR A 141 0.32 -16.28 -11.65
N PHE A 142 1.53 -16.70 -11.23
CA PHE A 142 1.77 -17.65 -10.11
C PHE A 142 3.24 -17.73 -9.65
#